data_AF-A0A661DYX1-F1
#
_entry.id   AF-A0A661DYX1-F1
#
_cell.length_a   1.000
_cell.length_b   1.000
_cell.length_c   1.000
_cell.angle_alpha   90.00
_cell.angle_beta   90.00
_cell.angle_gamma   90.00
#
_symmetry.space_group_name_H-M   'P 1'
#
loop_
_entity.id
_entity.type
_entity.pdbx_description
1 polymer ?
#
loop_
_entity_poly.entity_id
_entity_poly.type
_entity_poly.pdbx_seq_one_letter_code
_entity_poly.pdbx_strand_id
1 'polypeptide(L)'
;MSAINDLKYTAVNITGKALADEYFAWLGDNGGTGNSVMDREKSMLIAKGVAPGEINDMWVERLGVLGHTGSLEDMLYDFWLGGGII
;
A
#
# COMPACT_ATOMS: atom_id res chain seq x y z
N MET A 1 13.85 -13.78 -1.32
CA MET A 1 12.54 -13.12 -1.16
C MET A 1 12.74 -11.67 -0.69
N SER A 2 13.45 -10.83 -1.47
CA SER A 2 13.88 -9.47 -1.03
C SER A 2 13.20 -8.32 -1.80
N ALA A 3 12.53 -8.60 -2.93
CA ALA A 3 12.25 -7.53 -3.90
C ALA A 3 11.09 -6.59 -3.51
N ILE A 4 9.95 -7.09 -2.98
CA ILE A 4 8.81 -6.22 -2.61
C ILE A 4 9.15 -5.30 -1.44
N ASN A 5 9.85 -5.79 -0.41
CA ASN A 5 10.22 -4.97 0.73
C ASN A 5 11.21 -3.87 0.32
N ASP A 6 12.18 -4.18 -0.55
CA ASP A 6 13.13 -3.19 -1.07
C ASP A 6 12.46 -2.13 -1.95
N LEU A 7 11.43 -2.51 -2.73
CA LEU A 7 10.62 -1.58 -3.51
C LEU A 7 9.75 -0.68 -2.63
N LYS A 8 9.12 -1.24 -1.58
CA LYS A 8 8.43 -0.45 -0.56
C LYS A 8 9.36 0.55 0.11
N TYR A 9 10.59 0.12 0.47
CA TYR A 9 11.62 0.99 1.04
C TYR A 9 11.94 2.19 0.13
N THR A 10 12.01 1.95 -1.17
CA THR A 10 12.31 2.97 -2.18
C THR A 10 11.13 3.91 -2.41
N ALA A 11 9.92 3.35 -2.59
CA ALA A 11 8.69 4.08 -2.86
C ALA A 11 8.26 4.99 -1.70
N VAL A 12 8.41 4.50 -0.47
CA VAL A 12 8.07 5.25 0.75
C VAL A 12 9.17 6.28 1.09
N ASN A 13 10.24 6.38 0.29
CA ASN A 13 11.33 7.36 0.41
C ASN A 13 11.95 7.38 1.81
N ILE A 14 12.35 6.21 2.30
CA ILE A 14 12.80 6.05 3.69
C ILE A 14 14.09 6.82 3.93
N THR A 15 13.97 7.94 4.65
CA THR A 15 15.10 8.64 5.27
C THR A 15 15.44 8.00 6.63
N GLY A 16 16.05 6.82 6.61
CA GLY A 16 16.73 6.25 7.79
C GLY A 16 15.86 5.80 8.97
N LYS A 17 14.54 5.57 8.78
CA LYS A 17 13.64 4.97 9.79
C LYS A 17 13.22 3.53 9.44
N ALA A 18 12.53 2.86 10.36
CA ALA A 18 11.98 1.52 10.13
C ALA A 18 10.84 1.56 9.09
N LEU A 19 10.77 0.57 8.20
CA LEU A 19 9.74 0.45 7.16
C LEU A 19 8.31 0.62 7.71
N ALA A 20 8.04 0.05 8.87
CA ALA A 20 6.72 0.10 9.48
C ALA A 20 6.27 1.54 9.83
N ASP A 21 7.18 2.38 10.32
CA ASP A 21 6.88 3.76 10.72
C ASP A 21 6.63 4.65 9.51
N GLU A 22 7.45 4.51 8.47
CA GLU A 22 7.32 5.27 7.24
C GLU A 22 6.12 4.78 6.40
N TYR A 23 5.85 3.48 6.40
CA TYR A 23 4.62 2.95 5.79
C TYR A 23 3.39 3.49 6.52
N PHE A 24 3.41 3.56 7.84
CA PHE A 24 2.35 4.17 8.63
C PHE A 24 2.17 5.67 8.33
N ALA A 25 3.25 6.40 8.07
CA ALA A 25 3.21 7.79 7.65
C ALA A 25 2.63 7.94 6.23
N TRP A 26 3.12 7.18 5.25
CA TRP A 26 2.63 7.17 3.87
C TRP A 26 1.14 6.82 3.79
N LEU A 27 0.69 5.84 4.59
CA LEU A 27 -0.73 5.52 4.72
C LEU A 27 -1.55 6.71 5.21
N GLY A 28 -1.02 7.48 6.17
CA GLY A 28 -1.63 8.70 6.68
C GLY A 28 -1.72 9.81 5.62
N ASP A 29 -0.64 10.04 4.88
CA ASP A 29 -0.58 11.02 3.80
C ASP A 29 -1.56 10.71 2.66
N ASN A 30 -1.87 9.42 2.46
CA ASN A 30 -2.86 8.95 1.49
C ASN A 30 -4.31 8.93 1.99
N GLY A 31 -4.57 9.48 3.18
CA GLY A 31 -5.91 9.62 3.75
C GLY A 31 -6.30 8.52 4.75
N GLY A 32 -5.36 7.65 5.12
CA GLY A 32 -5.57 6.62 6.12
C GLY A 32 -5.66 7.17 7.54
N THR A 33 -6.65 6.70 8.28
CA THR A 33 -6.90 7.02 9.69
C THR A 33 -6.85 5.77 10.56
N GLY A 34 -6.28 5.87 11.76
CA GLY A 34 -6.13 4.74 12.67
C GLY A 34 -4.85 4.81 13.50
N ASN A 35 -4.79 3.99 14.54
CA ASN A 35 -3.64 3.90 15.46
C ASN A 35 -2.75 2.68 15.18
N SER A 36 -3.12 1.86 14.19
CA SER A 36 -2.35 0.71 13.72
C SER A 36 -2.19 0.78 12.21
N VAL A 37 -1.12 0.16 11.68
CA VAL A 37 -0.89 0.06 10.23
C VAL A 37 -2.10 -0.57 9.53
N MET A 38 -2.66 -1.63 10.11
CA MET A 38 -3.79 -2.36 9.55
C MET A 38 -5.06 -1.51 9.46
N ASP A 39 -5.38 -0.75 10.51
CA ASP A 39 -6.54 0.14 10.50
C ASP A 39 -6.36 1.29 9.51
N ARG A 40 -5.14 1.83 9.45
CA ARG A 40 -4.80 2.95 8.57
C ARG A 40 -4.81 2.57 7.10
N GLU A 41 -4.39 1.35 6.80
CA GLU A 41 -4.43 0.76 5.47
C GLU A 41 -5.86 0.50 5.01
N LYS A 42 -6.69 -0.11 5.86
CA LYS A 42 -8.12 -0.30 5.56
C LYS A 42 -8.82 1.02 5.30
N SER A 43 -8.64 2.00 6.19
CA SER A 43 -9.31 3.30 6.04
C SER A 43 -8.78 4.10 4.85
N MET A 44 -7.49 3.99 4.50
CA MET A 44 -6.94 4.57 3.27
C MET A 44 -7.59 3.96 2.04
N LEU A 45 -7.67 2.63 1.96
CA LEU A 45 -8.30 1.93 0.83
C LEU A 45 -9.78 2.30 0.69
N ILE A 46 -10.51 2.38 1.81
CA ILE A 46 -11.91 2.87 1.83
C ILE A 46 -11.98 4.32 1.33
N ALA A 47 -11.09 5.20 1.77
CA ALA A 47 -11.03 6.58 1.30
C ALA A 47 -10.73 6.68 -0.21
N LYS A 48 -10.03 5.69 -0.78
CA LYS A 48 -9.77 5.55 -2.22
C LYS A 48 -10.91 4.87 -2.99
N GLY A 49 -12.03 4.59 -2.31
CA GLY A 49 -13.27 4.10 -2.93
C GLY A 49 -13.40 2.57 -2.96
N VAL A 50 -12.55 1.84 -2.24
CA VAL A 50 -12.60 0.37 -2.15
C VAL A 50 -13.65 -0.06 -1.14
N ALA A 51 -14.39 -1.12 -1.44
CA ALA A 51 -15.34 -1.69 -0.48
C ALA A 51 -14.62 -2.26 0.76
N PRO A 52 -15.13 -2.03 1.99
CA PRO A 52 -14.51 -2.56 3.20
C PRO A 52 -14.54 -4.09 3.22
N GLY A 53 -13.37 -4.71 3.46
CA GLY A 53 -13.21 -6.17 3.48
C GLY A 53 -11.86 -6.62 4.05
N GLU A 54 -11.39 -7.77 3.57
CA GLU A 54 -10.04 -8.24 3.84
C GLU A 54 -9.03 -7.40 3.07
N ILE A 55 -7.91 -7.04 3.71
CA ILE A 55 -6.93 -6.10 3.13
C ILE A 55 -6.40 -6.57 1.78
N ASN A 56 -6.16 -7.87 1.65
CA ASN A 56 -5.67 -8.45 0.40
C ASN A 56 -6.68 -8.25 -0.74
N ASP A 57 -7.96 -8.51 -0.50
CA ASP A 57 -9.02 -8.33 -1.49
C ASP A 57 -9.20 -6.85 -1.83
N MET A 58 -9.12 -5.98 -0.82
CA MET A 58 -9.18 -4.53 -0.99
C MET A 58 -8.02 -4.01 -1.85
N TRP A 59 -6.81 -4.53 -1.68
CA TRP A 59 -5.67 -4.22 -2.54
C TRP A 59 -5.87 -4.72 -3.95
N VAL A 60 -6.35 -5.96 -4.14
CA VAL A 60 -6.65 -6.49 -5.48
C VAL A 60 -7.65 -5.58 -6.20
N GLU A 61 -8.72 -5.16 -5.53
CA GLU A 61 -9.72 -4.25 -6.10
C GLU A 61 -9.08 -2.91 -6.49
N ARG A 62 -8.30 -2.31 -5.59
CA ARG A 62 -7.66 -1.01 -5.87
C ARG A 62 -6.63 -1.08 -6.99
N LEU A 63 -5.78 -2.09 -6.96
CA LEU A 63 -4.73 -2.30 -7.96
C LEU A 63 -5.35 -2.63 -9.33
N GLY A 64 -6.47 -3.36 -9.34
CA GLY A 64 -7.28 -3.57 -10.53
C GLY A 64 -7.82 -2.26 -11.12
N VAL A 65 -8.29 -1.34 -10.28
CA VAL A 65 -8.72 0.01 -10.73
C VAL A 65 -7.55 0.82 -11.32
N LEU A 66 -6.34 0.65 -10.78
CA LEU A 66 -5.12 1.26 -11.31
C LEU A 66 -4.59 0.58 -12.58
N GLY A 67 -5.20 -0.54 -13.01
CA GLY A 67 -4.85 -1.27 -14.23
C GLY A 67 -3.79 -2.36 -14.04
N HIS A 68 -3.39 -2.67 -12.80
CA HIS A 68 -2.55 -3.82 -12.54
C HIS A 68 -3.35 -5.11 -12.72
N THR A 69 -2.69 -6.19 -13.15
CA THR A 69 -3.31 -7.49 -13.39
C THR A 69 -2.38 -8.61 -12.90
N GLY A 70 -2.92 -9.80 -12.65
CA GLY A 70 -2.14 -10.94 -12.16
C GLY A 70 -2.41 -11.29 -10.70
N SER A 71 -1.44 -11.90 -10.04
CA SER A 71 -1.53 -12.21 -8.61
C SER A 71 -1.39 -10.94 -7.77
N LEU A 72 -1.90 -10.94 -6.54
CA LEU A 72 -1.74 -9.80 -5.62
C LEU A 72 -0.27 -9.44 -5.41
N GLU A 73 0.62 -10.44 -5.34
CA GLU A 73 2.06 -10.21 -5.20
C GLU A 73 2.62 -9.46 -6.42
N ASP A 74 2.24 -9.85 -7.64
CA ASP A 74 2.68 -9.18 -8.87
C ASP A 74 2.13 -7.75 -8.95
N MET A 75 0.84 -7.57 -8.62
CA MET A 75 0.21 -6.25 -8.62
C MET A 75 0.86 -5.30 -7.61
N LEU A 76 1.13 -5.78 -6.40
CA LEU A 76 1.82 -5.00 -5.38
C LEU A 76 3.25 -4.70 -5.82
N TYR A 77 3.94 -5.67 -6.41
CA TYR A 77 5.28 -5.47 -6.95
C TYR A 77 5.31 -4.32 -7.95
N ASP A 78 4.43 -4.34 -8.96
CA ASP A 78 4.34 -3.29 -9.98
C ASP A 78 3.95 -1.93 -9.40
N PHE A 79 3.04 -1.90 -8.43
CA PHE A 79 2.64 -0.68 -7.74
C PHE A 79 3.79 -0.04 -6.97
N TRP A 80 4.55 -0.82 -6.20
CA TRP A 80 5.70 -0.32 -5.46
C TRP A 80 6.87 0.01 -6.39
N LEU A 81 7.03 -0.71 -7.49
CA LEU A 81 7.97 -0.37 -8.56
C LEU A 81 7.64 0.98 -9.20
N GLY A 82 6.36 1.30 -9.34
CA GLY A 82 5.85 2.61 -9.80
C GLY A 82 5.98 3.74 -8.78
N GLY A 83 6.57 3.48 -7.60
CA GLY A 83 6.77 4.49 -6.56
C GLY A 83 5.62 4.58 -5.55
N GLY A 84 4.71 3.61 -5.52
CA GLY A 84 3.63 3.57 -4.53
C GLY A 84 2.64 4.74 -4.67
N ILE A 85 2.26 5.07 -5.90
CA ILE A 85 1.35 6.18 -6.20
C ILE A 85 -0.07 5.63 -6.33
N ILE A 86 -0.97 6.08 -5.45
CA ILE A 86 -2.35 5.57 -5.33
C ILE A 86 -3.42 6.64 -5.47
#